data_AF-A0A7S2FKJ5-F1
#
_entry.id   AF-A0A7S2FKJ5-F1
#
_cell.length_a   1.000
_cell.length_b   1.000
_cell.length_c   1.000
_cell.angle_alpha   90.00
_cell.angle_beta   90.00
_cell.angle_gamma   90.00
#
_symmetry.space_group_name_H-M   'P 1'
#
loop_
_entity.id
_entity.type
_entity.pdbx_description
1 polymer ?
#
loop_
_entity_poly.entity_id
_entity_poly.type
_entity_poly.pdbx_seq_one_letter_code
_entity_poly.pdbx_strand_id
1 'polypeptide(L)'
;KALYRTISEAMSGGACVALAMSPSGSRVLEALYVTGKLPIQEQVVDAVSRARVQVGRAPHGRHMLKKLGVDAYVRSPEAWRKGLKAREAMAAALMQDGGGVDNGDT
;
A
#
# COMPACT_ATOMS: atom_id res chain seq x y z
N LYS A 1 14.04 9.38 -9.11
CA LYS A 1 14.25 9.38 -7.63
C LYS A 1 13.61 10.57 -6.92
N ALA A 2 13.58 11.78 -7.52
CA ALA A 2 12.92 12.96 -6.93
C ALA A 2 11.41 12.77 -6.67
N LEU A 3 10.67 12.21 -7.64
CA LEU A 3 9.22 11.97 -7.52
C LEU A 3 8.83 11.13 -6.28
N TYR A 4 9.61 10.09 -6.00
CA TYR A 4 9.40 9.20 -4.85
C TYR A 4 9.65 9.91 -3.51
N ARG A 5 10.62 10.83 -3.47
CA ARG A 5 10.90 11.64 -2.27
C ARG A 5 9.76 12.62 -2.02
N THR A 6 9.31 13.33 -3.06
CA THR A 6 8.19 14.28 -2.97
C THR A 6 6.89 13.60 -2.55
N ILE A 7 6.60 12.41 -3.06
CA ILE A 7 5.43 11.62 -2.65
C ILE A 7 5.58 11.19 -1.19
N SER A 8 6.76 10.73 -0.75
CA SER A 8 7.01 10.36 0.65
C SER A 8 6.88 11.55 1.62
N GLU A 9 7.37 12.73 1.23
CA GLU A 9 7.20 13.97 2.01
C GLU A 9 5.74 14.40 2.09
N ALA A 10 5.01 14.34 0.97
CA ALA A 10 3.58 14.64 0.94
C ALA A 10 2.76 13.66 1.79
N MET A 11 3.12 12.37 1.81
CA MET A 11 2.44 11.34 2.61
C MET A 11 2.75 11.41 4.11
N SER A 12 3.93 11.92 4.48
CA SER A 12 4.28 12.19 5.88
C SER A 12 3.52 13.40 6.46
N GLY A 13 2.91 14.22 5.60
CA GLY A 13 2.02 15.32 6.00
C GLY A 13 0.54 14.92 6.09
N GLY A 14 -0.30 15.83 6.59
CA GLY A 14 -1.77 15.63 6.69
C GLY A 14 -2.49 15.40 5.34
N ALA A 15 -1.79 15.49 4.21
CA ALA A 15 -2.34 15.28 2.87
C ALA A 15 -2.84 13.85 2.64
N CYS A 16 -2.27 12.84 3.32
CA CYS A 16 -2.76 11.45 3.22
C CYS A 16 -4.22 11.31 3.66
N VAL A 17 -4.62 12.03 4.71
CA VAL A 17 -6.00 12.01 5.23
C VAL A 17 -6.93 12.74 4.27
N ALA A 18 -6.50 13.89 3.74
CA ALA A 18 -7.28 14.64 2.76
C ALA A 18 -7.53 13.82 1.47
N LEU A 19 -6.53 13.09 0.99
CA LEU A 19 -6.67 12.17 -0.14
C LEU A 19 -7.60 11.00 0.21
N ALA A 20 -7.45 10.40 1.40
CA ALA A 20 -8.29 9.30 1.88
C ALA A 20 -9.78 9.68 2.01
N MET A 21 -10.10 10.96 2.26
CA MET A 21 -11.47 11.45 2.36
C MET A 21 -12.08 11.85 1.01
N SER A 22 -11.26 11.93 -0.04
CA SER A 22 -11.71 12.26 -1.40
C SER A 22 -12.03 10.99 -2.20
N PRO A 23 -13.16 10.93 -2.92
CA PRO A 23 -13.49 9.77 -3.78
C PRO A 23 -12.45 9.47 -4.86
N SER A 24 -11.79 10.51 -5.37
CA SER A 24 -10.71 10.38 -6.36
C SER A 24 -9.36 10.17 -5.68
N GLY A 25 -9.12 10.85 -4.56
CA GLY A 25 -7.87 10.72 -3.78
C GLY A 25 -7.68 9.34 -3.18
N SER A 26 -8.76 8.67 -2.77
CA SER A 26 -8.72 7.31 -2.21
C SER A 26 -8.21 6.30 -3.24
N ARG A 27 -8.55 6.45 -4.52
CA ARG A 27 -8.00 5.64 -5.61
C ARG A 27 -6.52 5.89 -5.85
N VAL A 28 -6.08 7.16 -5.79
CA VAL A 28 -4.66 7.51 -5.91
C VAL A 28 -3.87 6.92 -4.75
N LEU A 29 -4.40 7.00 -3.53
CA LEU A 29 -3.78 6.42 -2.34
C LEU A 29 -3.69 4.89 -2.43
N GLU A 30 -4.74 4.23 -2.94
CA GLU A 30 -4.70 2.80 -3.23
C GLU A 30 -3.67 2.44 -4.29
N ALA A 31 -3.58 3.19 -5.38
CA ALA A 31 -2.59 2.96 -6.43
C ALA A 31 -1.16 3.15 -5.91
N LEU A 32 -0.91 4.20 -5.11
CA LEU A 32 0.36 4.43 -4.43
C LEU A 32 0.71 3.32 -3.45
N TYR A 33 -0.27 2.78 -2.73
CA TYR A 33 -0.04 1.66 -1.83
C TYR A 33 0.27 0.36 -2.57
N VAL A 34 -0.44 0.06 -3.67
CA VAL A 34 -0.22 -1.17 -4.45
C VAL A 34 1.11 -1.13 -5.22
N THR A 35 1.50 0.03 -5.75
CA THR A 35 2.74 0.19 -6.52
C THR A 35 3.95 0.60 -5.68
N GLY A 36 3.70 1.12 -4.48
CA GLY A 36 4.72 1.63 -3.58
C GLY A 36 5.52 0.51 -2.91
N LYS A 37 6.78 0.84 -2.59
CA LYS A 37 7.64 -0.03 -1.77
C LYS A 37 7.18 -0.03 -0.31
N LEU A 38 7.62 -1.03 0.43
CA LEU A 38 7.35 -1.19 1.87
C LEU A 38 7.40 0.11 2.72
N PRO A 39 8.42 1.01 2.62
CA PRO A 39 8.44 2.23 3.42
C PRO A 39 7.28 3.20 3.12
N ILE A 40 6.80 3.23 1.87
CA ILE A 40 5.66 4.04 1.46
C ILE A 40 4.37 3.44 1.99
N GLN A 41 4.23 2.12 1.86
CA GLN A 41 3.08 1.40 2.39
C GLN A 41 2.95 1.60 3.89
N GLU A 42 4.07 1.57 4.61
CA GLU A 42 4.13 1.80 6.05
C GLU A 42 3.74 3.24 6.41
N GLN A 43 4.28 4.26 5.72
CA GLN A 43 3.90 5.65 5.94
C GLN A 43 2.41 5.92 5.67
N VAL A 44 1.87 5.38 4.56
CA VAL A 44 0.45 5.53 4.21
C VAL A 44 -0.42 4.89 5.28
N VAL A 45 -0.10 3.67 5.70
CA VAL A 45 -0.90 2.96 6.69
C VAL A 45 -0.78 3.59 8.07
N ASP A 46 0.40 4.07 8.49
CA ASP A 46 0.57 4.83 9.72
C ASP A 46 -0.29 6.10 9.71
N ALA A 47 -0.19 6.92 8.66
CA ALA A 47 -0.95 8.16 8.52
C ALA A 47 -2.47 7.91 8.50
N VAL A 48 -2.93 6.90 7.76
CA VAL A 48 -4.36 6.53 7.70
C VAL A 48 -4.84 5.91 9.00
N SER A 49 -3.99 5.18 9.73
CA SER A 49 -4.36 4.58 11.02
C SER A 49 -4.72 5.64 12.07
N ARG A 50 -3.97 6.75 12.10
CA ARG A 50 -4.21 7.90 12.98
C ARG A 50 -5.56 8.57 12.71
N ALA A 51 -6.03 8.54 11.46
CA ALA A 51 -7.31 9.09 11.03
C ALA A 51 -8.39 8.03 10.76
N ARG A 52 -8.21 6.78 11.22
CA ARG A 52 -9.08 5.63 10.90
C ARG A 52 -10.56 5.90 11.14
N VAL A 53 -10.90 6.56 12.25
CA VAL A 53 -12.30 6.87 12.61
C VAL A 53 -12.92 7.86 11.63
N GLN A 54 -12.16 8.89 11.25
CA GLN A 54 -12.59 9.91 10.30
C GLN A 54 -12.74 9.35 8.89
N VAL A 55 -11.75 8.56 8.45
CA VAL A 55 -11.78 7.86 7.15
C VAL A 55 -12.91 6.83 7.11
N GLY A 56 -13.14 6.07 8.17
CA GLY A 56 -14.19 5.04 8.24
C GLY A 56 -15.63 5.58 8.17
N ARG A 57 -15.83 6.88 8.39
CA ARG A 57 -17.11 7.58 8.19
C ARG A 57 -17.34 7.96 6.72
N ALA A 58 -16.29 8.04 5.90
CA ALA A 58 -16.42 8.32 4.48
C ALA A 58 -17.01 7.10 3.74
N PRO A 59 -17.84 7.29 2.70
CA PRO A 59 -18.54 6.21 2.00
C PRO A 59 -17.59 5.18 1.36
N HIS A 60 -16.42 5.63 0.90
CA HIS A 60 -15.37 4.79 0.32
C HIS A 60 -14.32 4.34 1.35
N GLY A 61 -14.30 4.94 2.53
CA GLY A 61 -13.22 4.77 3.49
C GLY A 61 -13.18 3.39 4.13
N ARG A 62 -14.32 2.74 4.40
CA ARG A 62 -14.32 1.36 4.94
C ARG A 62 -13.69 0.35 4.00
N HIS A 63 -14.00 0.45 2.71
CA HIS A 63 -13.38 -0.41 1.70
C HIS A 63 -11.87 -0.17 1.63
N MET A 64 -11.47 1.10 1.61
CA MET A 64 -10.07 1.49 1.56
C MET A 64 -9.29 1.01 2.79
N LEU A 65 -9.82 1.16 4.01
CA LEU A 65 -9.20 0.69 5.26
C LEU A 65 -8.96 -0.83 5.24
N LYS A 66 -9.92 -1.59 4.72
CA LYS A 66 -9.81 -3.04 4.56
C LYS A 66 -8.72 -3.39 3.54
N LYS A 67 -8.67 -2.68 2.41
CA LYS A 67 -7.70 -2.92 1.33
C LYS A 67 -6.27 -2.56 1.71
N LEU A 68 -6.09 -1.48 2.47
CA LEU A 68 -4.81 -1.07 3.05
C LEU A 68 -4.37 -1.99 4.21
N GLY A 69 -5.28 -2.78 4.78
CA GLY A 69 -4.99 -3.64 5.91
C GLY A 69 -4.71 -2.87 7.21
N VAL A 70 -5.33 -1.70 7.39
CA VAL A 70 -5.11 -0.82 8.55
C VAL A 70 -5.45 -1.55 9.85
N ASP A 71 -6.50 -2.37 9.89
CA ASP A 71 -6.83 -3.18 11.07
C ASP A 71 -5.78 -4.25 11.40
N ALA A 72 -5.06 -4.77 10.41
CA ALA A 72 -3.95 -5.69 10.65
C ALA A 72 -2.72 -4.94 11.18
N TYR A 73 -2.43 -3.75 10.65
CA TYR A 73 -1.35 -2.88 11.12
C TYR A 73 -1.57 -2.42 12.58
N VAL A 74 -2.77 -1.94 12.91
CA VAL A 74 -3.11 -1.49 14.28
C VAL A 74 -3.00 -2.63 15.29
N ARG A 75 -3.32 -3.87 14.90
CA ARG A 75 -3.21 -5.04 15.79
C ARG A 75 -1.76 -5.48 16.01
N SER A 76 -0.96 -5.50 14.95
CA SER A 76 0.45 -5.86 15.05
C SER A 76 1.22 -5.30 13.85
N PRO A 77 1.93 -4.18 14.02
CA PRO A 77 2.68 -3.57 12.93
C PRO A 77 3.83 -4.48 12.45
N GLU A 78 4.45 -5.25 13.35
CA GLU A 78 5.51 -6.20 13.00
C GLU A 78 5.01 -7.37 12.16
N ALA A 79 3.88 -7.99 12.55
CA ALA A 79 3.28 -9.08 11.78
C ALA A 79 2.79 -8.59 10.42
N TRP A 80 2.20 -7.39 10.37
CA TRP A 80 1.81 -6.74 9.13
C TRP A 80 3.01 -6.52 8.20
N ARG A 81 4.14 -6.02 8.74
CA ARG A 81 5.38 -5.79 7.97
C ARG A 81 5.96 -7.09 7.44
N LYS A 82 5.93 -8.17 8.23
CA LYS A 82 6.35 -9.52 7.80
C LYS A 82 5.47 -10.04 6.67
N GLY A 83 4.16 -9.83 6.76
CA GLY A 83 3.21 -10.21 5.70
C GLY A 83 3.42 -9.47 4.38
N LEU A 84 3.74 -8.17 4.43
CA LEU A 84 4.07 -7.40 3.23
C LEU A 84 5.38 -7.85 2.59
N LYS A 85 6.44 -8.10 3.38
CA LYS A 85 7.70 -8.65 2.86
C LYS A 85 7.50 -10.01 2.20
N ALA A 86 6.66 -10.87 2.78
CA ALA A 86 6.32 -12.16 2.19
C ALA A 86 5.56 -12.00 0.86
N ARG A 87 4.62 -11.05 0.77
CA ARG A 87 3.92 -10.73 -0.48
C ARG A 87 4.86 -10.20 -1.56
N GLU A 88 5.78 -9.32 -1.21
CA GLU A 88 6.78 -8.78 -2.13
C GLU A 88 7.71 -9.89 -2.65
N ALA A 89 8.17 -10.78 -1.75
CA ALA A 89 8.99 -11.93 -2.10
C ALA A 89 8.25 -12.95 -3.00
N MET A 90 6.98 -13.24 -2.72
CA MET A 90 6.16 -14.12 -3.57
C MET A 90 5.92 -13.51 -4.96
N ALA A 91 5.64 -12.21 -5.03
CA ALA A 91 5.48 -11.51 -6.30
C ALA A 91 6.77 -11.54 -7.13
N ALA A 92 7.93 -11.38 -6.49
CA ALA A 92 9.23 -11.50 -7.14
C ALA A 92 9.49 -12.93 -7.64
N ALA A 93 9.17 -13.96 -6.84
CA ALA A 93 9.34 -15.36 -7.22
C ALA A 93 8.48 -15.74 -8.44
N LEU A 94 7.22 -15.29 -8.48
CA LEU A 94 6.32 -15.51 -9.62
C LEU A 94 6.80 -14.84 -10.92
N MET A 95 7.54 -13.73 -10.83
CA MET A 95 8.14 -13.09 -12.00
C MET A 95 9.39 -13.81 -12.52
N GLN A 96 10.08 -14.60 -11.69
CA GLN A 96 11.25 -15.37 -12.12
C GLN A 96 10.88 -16.72 -12.78
N ASP A 97 9.70 -17.27 -12.49
CA ASP A 97 9.25 -18.57 -13.00
C ASP A 97 8.73 -18.52 -14.46
N GLY A 98 8.40 -17.34 -14.99
CA GLY A 98 7.86 -17.17 -16.35
C GLY A 98 8.87 -17.17 -17.51
N GLY A 99 10.12 -17.59 -17.28
CA GLY A 99 11.26 -17.39 -18.20
C GLY A 99 11.83 -18.63 -18.89
N GLY A 100 11.07 -19.71 -19.02
CA GLY A 100 11.53 -20.96 -19.65
C GLY A 100 10.66 -21.37 -20.83
N VAL A 101 10.75 -20.66 -21.96
CA VAL A 101 10.35 -21.24 -23.26
C VAL A 101 11.48 -22.18 -23.67
N ASP A 102 11.30 -23.44 -23.30
CA ASP A 102 11.90 -24.60 -23.93
C ASP A 102 11.70 -24.49 -25.45
N ASN A 103 12.81 -24.31 -26.16
CA ASN A 103 12.90 -24.52 -27.61
C ASN A 103 13.84 -25.72 -27.81
N GLY A 104 13.38 -26.88 -27.36
CA GLY A 104 13.93 -28.18 -27.69
C GLY A 104 13.40 -28.66 -29.04
N ASP A 105 14.32 -28.69 -30.00
CA ASP A 105 14.29 -29.39 -31.30
C ASP A 105 13.46 -30.70 -31.30
N THR A 106 12.47 -30.80 -32.21
CA THR A 106 12.08 -32.03 -32.93
C THR A 106 11.32 -31.66 -34.20
#